data_AF-A0A955KRG7-F1
#
_entry.id   AF-A0A955KRG7-F1
#
_cell.length_a   1.000
_cell.length_b   1.000
_cell.length_c   1.000
_cell.angle_alpha   90.00
_cell.angle_beta   90.00
_cell.angle_gamma   90.00
#
_symmetry.space_group_name_H-M   'P 1'
#
loop_
_entity.id
_entity.type
_entity.pdbx_description
1 polymer ?
#
loop_
_entity_poly.entity_id
_entity_poly.type
_entity_poly.pdbx_seq_one_letter_code
_entity_poly.pdbx_strand_id
1 'polypeptide(L)'
;MGLIEKGYVHIFDGSIAVDSGDDAIKAITSLTVDGGVITVTNSVEGMEATNITINDGEITIAAIDDGINAVSQGLGGEVFITVTGGSVNVTVGTGDTDGFDSNGSITISGGTVDVTAPGMSSLDYETTGQLTGGTLIVNGQELTQMPASMTGGPAGGAAGRAGGFDPSVR
;
A
#
# COMPACT_ATOMS: atom_id res chain seq x y z
N MET A 1 -30.29 12.67 6.00
CA MET A 1 -29.89 11.69 4.98
C MET A 1 -29.15 12.45 3.89
N GLY A 2 -27.89 12.82 4.15
CA GLY A 2 -27.05 13.52 3.18
C GLY A 2 -26.30 12.48 2.35
N LEU A 3 -26.10 12.77 1.07
CA LEU A 3 -25.27 11.98 0.16
C LEU A 3 -23.84 11.86 0.71
N ILE A 4 -23.52 10.74 1.35
CA ILE A 4 -22.14 10.33 1.63
C ILE A 4 -21.88 9.21 0.64
N GLU A 5 -21.20 9.51 -0.48
CA GLU A 5 -20.52 8.57 -1.37
C GLU A 5 -20.30 9.24 -2.72
N LYS A 6 -19.27 10.10 -2.85
CA LYS A 6 -18.58 10.34 -4.13
C LYS A 6 -17.13 10.69 -3.87
N GLY A 7 -16.27 9.72 -4.07
CA GLY A 7 -14.82 9.89 -4.09
C GLY A 7 -14.18 8.59 -4.52
N TYR A 8 -14.60 8.03 -5.66
CA TYR A 8 -13.98 6.83 -6.23
C TYR A 8 -13.26 7.17 -7.53
N VAL A 9 -12.29 6.35 -7.87
CA VAL A 9 -11.60 6.36 -9.16
C VAL A 9 -11.72 4.96 -9.76
N HIS A 10 -12.10 4.90 -11.03
CA HIS A 10 -12.16 3.66 -11.79
C HIS A 10 -11.41 3.85 -13.11
N ILE A 11 -10.35 3.08 -13.30
CA ILE A 11 -9.53 3.06 -14.50
C ILE A 11 -9.88 1.78 -15.26
N PHE A 12 -10.57 1.94 -16.39
CA PHE A 12 -10.96 0.80 -17.23
C PHE A 12 -9.81 0.36 -18.15
N ASP A 13 -9.15 1.33 -18.78
CA ASP A 13 -8.07 1.15 -19.76
C ASP A 13 -7.42 2.53 -20.05
N GLY A 14 -6.40 2.57 -20.91
CA GLY A 14 -5.74 3.80 -21.38
C GLY A 14 -4.28 3.89 -20.95
N SER A 15 -3.63 5.01 -21.25
CA SER A 15 -2.28 5.31 -20.79
C SER A 15 -2.30 6.54 -19.87
N ILE A 16 -1.86 6.35 -18.63
CA ILE A 16 -1.83 7.36 -17.58
C ILE A 16 -0.39 7.51 -17.11
N ALA A 17 0.15 8.72 -17.20
CA ALA A 17 1.47 9.06 -16.68
C ALA A 17 1.33 10.20 -15.67
N VAL A 18 1.84 10.01 -14.45
CA VAL A 18 1.71 10.96 -13.34
C VAL A 18 3.07 11.22 -12.69
N ASP A 19 3.34 12.49 -12.43
CA ASP A 19 4.42 12.99 -11.60
C ASP A 19 3.78 13.98 -10.62
N SER A 20 3.72 13.60 -9.34
CA SER A 20 3.02 14.33 -8.29
C SER A 20 3.98 14.65 -7.14
N GLY A 21 3.81 15.82 -6.51
CA GLY A 21 4.49 16.14 -5.26
C GLY A 21 3.75 15.65 -4.00
N ASP A 22 2.58 15.05 -4.21
CA ASP A 22 1.69 14.44 -3.23
C ASP A 22 1.31 13.05 -3.76
N ASP A 23 0.17 12.49 -3.36
CA ASP A 23 -0.30 11.21 -3.89
C ASP A 23 -0.60 11.31 -5.40
N ALA A 24 -0.33 10.25 -6.15
CA ALA A 24 -0.56 10.25 -7.60
C ALA A 24 -2.01 9.94 -7.97
N ILE A 25 -2.59 8.87 -7.42
CA ILE A 25 -3.98 8.48 -7.68
C ILE A 25 -4.71 8.24 -6.36
N LYS A 26 -5.45 9.27 -5.91
CA LYS A 26 -6.16 9.27 -4.63
C LYS A 26 -7.66 9.20 -4.83
N ALA A 27 -8.29 8.25 -4.15
CA ALA A 27 -9.74 8.16 -3.99
C ALA A 27 -10.08 8.17 -2.50
N ILE A 28 -11.27 8.65 -2.15
CA ILE A 28 -11.75 8.60 -0.76
C ILE A 28 -12.25 7.19 -0.43
N THR A 29 -13.09 6.62 -1.31
CA THR A 29 -13.76 5.34 -1.03
C THR A 29 -13.07 4.17 -1.71
N SER A 30 -12.94 4.21 -3.03
CA SER A 30 -12.49 3.05 -3.80
C SER A 30 -11.64 3.44 -5.00
N LEU A 31 -10.57 2.70 -5.20
CA LEU A 31 -9.79 2.67 -6.43
C LEU A 31 -10.01 1.31 -7.11
N THR A 32 -10.42 1.31 -8.37
CA THR A 32 -10.48 0.08 -9.18
C THR A 32 -9.70 0.26 -10.48
N VAL A 33 -8.83 -0.69 -10.79
CA VAL A 33 -8.07 -0.75 -12.04
C VAL A 33 -8.42 -2.04 -12.77
N ASP A 34 -9.10 -1.94 -13.90
CA ASP A 34 -9.47 -3.08 -14.75
C ASP A 34 -8.53 -3.25 -15.96
N GLY A 35 -7.58 -2.34 -16.16
CA GLY A 35 -6.64 -2.38 -17.28
C GLY A 35 -5.88 -1.06 -17.50
N GLY A 36 -5.14 -0.99 -18.61
CA GLY A 36 -4.35 0.16 -19.04
C GLY A 36 -2.87 0.10 -18.64
N VAL A 37 -2.12 1.10 -19.08
CA VAL A 37 -0.71 1.34 -18.72
C VAL A 37 -0.66 2.55 -17.79
N ILE A 38 -0.30 2.32 -16.53
CA ILE A 38 -0.23 3.36 -15.50
C ILE A 38 1.22 3.50 -15.07
N THR A 39 1.77 4.70 -15.19
CA THR A 39 3.14 5.01 -14.78
C THR A 39 3.13 6.20 -13.83
N VAL A 40 3.49 5.96 -12.58
CA VAL A 40 3.76 7.00 -11.57
C VAL A 40 5.26 7.09 -11.39
N THR A 41 5.87 8.23 -11.76
CA THR A 41 7.32 8.40 -11.69
C THR A 41 7.80 9.05 -10.39
N ASN A 42 6.90 9.73 -9.68
CA ASN A 42 7.13 10.33 -8.37
C ASN A 42 5.77 10.63 -7.71
N SER A 43 5.66 10.35 -6.41
CA SER A 43 4.53 10.70 -5.55
C SER A 43 4.90 10.48 -4.08
N VAL A 44 4.08 10.99 -3.15
CA VAL A 44 4.12 10.56 -1.74
C VAL A 44 3.62 9.13 -1.67
N GLU A 45 2.32 8.92 -1.88
CA GLU A 45 1.74 7.60 -2.12
C GLU A 45 1.48 7.38 -3.61
N GLY A 46 1.72 6.18 -4.13
CA GLY A 46 1.42 5.88 -5.54
C GLY A 46 -0.09 5.82 -5.81
N MET A 47 -0.80 5.04 -5.00
CA MET A 47 -2.25 4.87 -5.04
C MET A 47 -2.80 4.83 -3.63
N GLU A 48 -3.81 5.65 -3.32
CA GLU A 48 -4.44 5.67 -2.00
C GLU A 48 -5.97 5.64 -2.09
N ALA A 49 -6.60 4.76 -1.31
CA ALA A 49 -8.05 4.73 -1.11
C ALA A 49 -8.42 3.96 0.17
N THR A 50 -9.69 3.96 0.56
CA THR A 50 -10.15 3.02 1.59
C THR A 50 -10.09 1.57 1.11
N ASN A 51 -10.47 1.29 -0.14
CA ASN A 51 -10.22 0.00 -0.76
C ASN A 51 -9.62 0.13 -2.16
N ILE A 52 -8.68 -0.76 -2.47
CA ILE A 52 -7.97 -0.79 -3.74
C ILE A 52 -8.12 -2.17 -4.36
N THR A 53 -8.61 -2.21 -5.60
CA THR A 53 -8.74 -3.43 -6.39
C THR A 53 -8.02 -3.28 -7.72
N ILE A 54 -7.07 -4.16 -7.99
CA ILE A 54 -6.35 -4.25 -9.26
C ILE A 54 -6.74 -5.58 -9.91
N ASN A 55 -7.54 -5.51 -10.97
CA ASN A 55 -7.99 -6.65 -11.74
C ASN A 55 -7.09 -6.95 -12.94
N ASP A 56 -6.53 -5.92 -13.56
CA ASP A 56 -5.57 -6.04 -14.66
C ASP A 56 -4.77 -4.74 -14.86
N GLY A 57 -3.86 -4.72 -15.82
CA GLY A 57 -3.08 -3.55 -16.25
C GLY A 57 -1.57 -3.74 -16.16
N GLU A 58 -0.83 -2.82 -16.76
CA GLU A 58 0.62 -2.65 -16.60
C GLU A 58 0.88 -1.42 -15.74
N ILE A 59 1.16 -1.64 -14.46
CA ILE A 59 1.27 -0.60 -13.44
C ILE A 59 2.73 -0.53 -13.00
N THR A 60 3.31 0.66 -13.08
CA THR A 60 4.65 0.97 -12.56
C THR A 60 4.55 2.19 -11.65
N ILE A 61 4.97 2.05 -10.39
CA ILE A 61 4.89 3.08 -9.37
C ILE A 61 6.28 3.31 -8.76
N ALA A 62 6.69 4.58 -8.70
CA ALA A 62 7.76 5.07 -7.86
C ALA A 62 7.18 6.09 -6.86
N ALA A 63 7.18 5.74 -5.58
CA ALA A 63 6.66 6.54 -4.48
C ALA A 63 7.77 6.78 -3.44
N ILE A 64 7.70 7.90 -2.71
CA ILE A 64 8.67 8.18 -1.63
C ILE A 64 8.22 7.65 -0.27
N ASP A 65 6.92 7.42 -0.12
CA ASP A 65 6.29 6.74 1.02
C ASP A 65 5.75 5.39 0.53
N ASP A 66 4.46 5.10 0.68
CA ASP A 66 3.87 3.84 0.25
C ASP A 66 3.56 3.77 -1.25
N GLY A 67 3.79 2.62 -1.85
CA GLY A 67 3.43 2.39 -3.25
C GLY A 67 1.91 2.36 -3.43
N ILE A 68 1.24 1.53 -2.64
CA ILE A 68 -0.21 1.35 -2.65
C ILE A 68 -0.67 1.32 -1.18
N ASN A 69 -1.43 2.34 -0.77
CA ASN A 69 -1.89 2.52 0.61
C ASN A 69 -3.42 2.36 0.70
N ALA A 70 -3.89 1.43 1.52
CA ALA A 70 -5.30 1.30 1.86
C ALA A 70 -5.57 1.73 3.31
N VAL A 71 -6.27 2.86 3.47
CA VAL A 71 -6.60 3.44 4.78
C VAL A 71 -8.00 4.06 4.82
N SER A 72 -8.68 3.91 5.97
CA SER A 72 -10.00 4.52 6.19
C SER A 72 -9.92 6.04 6.23
N GLN A 73 -10.66 6.69 5.35
CA GLN A 73 -10.77 8.16 5.28
C GLN A 73 -11.86 8.71 6.24
N GLY A 74 -12.22 7.95 7.27
CA GLY A 74 -13.23 8.34 8.27
C GLY A 74 -14.69 8.15 7.83
N LEU A 75 -14.93 7.53 6.66
CA LEU A 75 -16.28 7.24 6.14
C LEU A 75 -16.77 5.82 6.47
N GLY A 76 -15.93 5.00 7.09
CA GLY A 76 -16.18 3.56 7.23
C GLY A 76 -15.97 2.82 5.91
N GLY A 77 -16.21 1.51 5.93
CA GLY A 77 -15.90 0.62 4.81
C GLY A 77 -14.83 -0.40 5.19
N GLU A 78 -14.75 -1.48 4.42
CA GLU A 78 -13.68 -2.44 4.55
C GLU A 78 -12.39 -1.88 3.96
N VAL A 79 -11.30 -1.99 4.70
CA VAL A 79 -9.97 -1.54 4.28
C VAL A 79 -9.23 -2.74 3.69
N PHE A 80 -8.87 -2.66 2.41
CA PHE A 80 -8.13 -3.74 1.76
C PHE A 80 -7.40 -3.30 0.50
N ILE A 81 -6.39 -4.09 0.15
CA ILE A 81 -5.81 -4.15 -1.20
C ILE A 81 -6.01 -5.56 -1.75
N THR A 82 -6.53 -5.64 -2.97
CA THR A 82 -6.68 -6.92 -3.69
C THR A 82 -6.09 -6.82 -5.09
N VAL A 83 -5.25 -7.79 -5.44
CA VAL A 83 -4.70 -8.00 -6.79
C VAL A 83 -5.21 -9.34 -7.34
N THR A 84 -5.91 -9.30 -8.47
CA THR A 84 -6.43 -10.50 -9.15
C THR A 84 -5.79 -10.74 -10.52
N GLY A 85 -5.08 -9.75 -11.08
CA GLY A 85 -4.41 -9.84 -12.38
C GLY A 85 -3.47 -8.66 -12.65
N GLY A 86 -2.95 -8.57 -13.87
CA GLY A 86 -2.02 -7.53 -14.31
C GLY A 86 -0.55 -7.74 -13.90
N SER A 87 0.27 -6.76 -14.23
CA SER A 87 1.67 -6.60 -13.78
C SER A 87 1.78 -5.32 -12.96
N VAL A 88 2.14 -5.46 -11.69
CA VAL A 88 2.23 -4.35 -10.73
C VAL A 88 3.67 -4.27 -10.23
N ASN A 89 4.40 -3.25 -10.67
CA ASN A 89 5.79 -3.01 -10.31
C ASN A 89 5.86 -1.79 -9.40
N VAL A 90 6.29 -1.96 -8.17
CA VAL A 90 6.31 -0.91 -7.15
C VAL A 90 7.71 -0.74 -6.64
N THR A 91 8.21 0.50 -6.66
CA THR A 91 9.44 0.90 -5.98
C THR A 91 9.11 1.99 -4.98
N VAL A 92 9.54 1.80 -3.73
CA VAL A 92 9.39 2.80 -2.68
C VAL A 92 10.74 3.29 -2.18
N GLY A 93 10.67 4.38 -1.40
CA GLY A 93 11.82 4.97 -0.72
C GLY A 93 12.42 4.06 0.36
N THR A 94 13.21 4.69 1.24
CA THR A 94 13.75 4.03 2.44
C THR A 94 13.06 4.59 3.67
N GLY A 95 12.83 3.75 4.67
CA GLY A 95 12.29 4.20 5.96
C GLY A 95 11.13 3.33 6.37
N ASP A 96 10.14 3.97 6.97
CA ASP A 96 8.81 3.42 7.20
C ASP A 96 8.03 3.66 5.91
N THR A 97 8.15 2.72 4.96
CA THR A 97 7.59 2.80 3.61
C THR A 97 7.34 1.38 3.13
N ASP A 98 6.20 1.15 2.50
CA ASP A 98 5.75 -0.16 2.07
C ASP A 98 5.38 -0.19 0.60
N GLY A 99 5.70 -1.29 -0.10
CA GLY A 99 5.19 -1.47 -1.45
C GLY A 99 3.66 -1.53 -1.47
N PHE A 100 3.09 -2.23 -0.49
CA PHE A 100 1.66 -2.32 -0.23
C PHE A 100 1.44 -2.15 1.27
N ASP A 101 0.78 -1.07 1.69
CA ASP A 101 0.34 -0.88 3.07
C ASP A 101 -1.18 -0.96 3.16
N SER A 102 -1.70 -1.73 4.11
CA SER A 102 -3.11 -1.75 4.41
C SER A 102 -3.36 -1.80 5.92
N ASN A 103 -4.11 -0.81 6.41
CA ASN A 103 -4.76 -0.86 7.73
C ASN A 103 -5.91 -1.90 7.82
N GLY A 104 -5.85 -2.93 6.97
CA GLY A 104 -6.83 -3.98 6.81
C GLY A 104 -6.16 -5.22 6.23
N SER A 105 -6.56 -5.64 5.02
CA SER A 105 -6.08 -6.89 4.42
C SER A 105 -5.38 -6.69 3.09
N ILE A 106 -4.44 -7.58 2.78
CA ILE A 106 -3.82 -7.69 1.46
C ILE A 106 -4.09 -9.08 0.90
N THR A 107 -4.66 -9.14 -0.31
CA THR A 107 -4.87 -10.40 -1.03
C THR A 107 -4.26 -10.33 -2.42
N ILE A 108 -3.37 -11.27 -2.73
CA ILE A 108 -2.84 -11.50 -4.07
C ILE A 108 -3.34 -12.89 -4.51
N SER A 109 -4.13 -12.91 -5.59
CA SER A 109 -4.78 -14.11 -6.11
C SER A 109 -4.44 -14.41 -7.57
N GLY A 110 -3.82 -13.45 -8.27
CA GLY A 110 -3.36 -13.57 -9.64
C GLY A 110 -2.44 -12.41 -10.03
N GLY A 111 -1.99 -12.40 -11.28
CA GLY A 111 -1.06 -11.40 -11.81
C GLY A 111 0.38 -11.60 -11.35
N THR A 112 1.21 -10.59 -11.63
CA THR A 112 2.60 -10.48 -11.15
C THR A 112 2.74 -9.19 -10.35
N VAL A 113 3.13 -9.32 -9.09
CA VAL A 113 3.45 -8.22 -8.18
C VAL A 113 4.96 -8.25 -7.92
N ASP A 114 5.67 -7.20 -8.31
CA ASP A 114 7.10 -7.03 -8.07
C ASP A 114 7.34 -5.77 -7.23
N VAL A 115 7.82 -5.96 -6.01
CA VAL A 115 8.04 -4.89 -5.04
C VAL A 115 9.54 -4.75 -4.77
N THR A 116 10.06 -3.55 -5.00
CA THR A 116 11.37 -3.11 -4.53
C THR A 116 11.17 -2.14 -3.37
N ALA A 117 11.30 -2.67 -2.15
CA ALA A 117 11.14 -1.93 -0.91
C ALA A 117 12.37 -2.19 -0.02
N PRO A 118 13.36 -1.28 0.01
CA PRO A 118 14.56 -1.42 0.83
C PRO A 118 14.33 -1.14 2.33
N GLY A 119 13.10 -0.73 2.71
CA GLY A 119 12.66 -0.45 4.08
C GLY A 119 12.38 -1.69 4.93
N MET A 120 11.65 -1.48 6.05
CA MET A 120 11.39 -2.55 7.03
C MET A 120 10.36 -3.58 6.54
N SER A 121 9.32 -3.14 5.85
CA SER A 121 8.28 -3.98 5.27
C SER A 121 8.15 -3.73 3.77
N SER A 122 7.61 -4.73 3.07
CA SER A 122 7.34 -4.68 1.62
C SER A 122 5.86 -4.82 1.34
N LEU A 123 5.17 -5.61 2.15
CA LEU A 123 3.73 -5.69 2.25
C LEU A 123 3.39 -5.66 3.75
N ASP A 124 2.70 -4.62 4.20
CA ASP A 124 2.20 -4.48 5.56
C ASP A 124 0.66 -4.55 5.61
N TYR A 125 0.14 -5.32 6.57
CA TYR A 125 -1.29 -5.53 6.73
C TYR A 125 -1.65 -5.79 8.20
N GLU A 126 -2.69 -5.13 8.70
CA GLU A 126 -3.09 -5.29 10.11
C GLU A 126 -3.89 -6.58 10.39
N THR A 127 -4.61 -7.11 9.40
CA THR A 127 -5.57 -8.20 9.64
C THR A 127 -5.20 -9.52 8.96
N THR A 128 -5.11 -9.55 7.63
CA THR A 128 -4.88 -10.79 6.88
C THR A 128 -4.10 -10.50 5.61
N GLY A 129 -3.03 -11.26 5.42
CA GLY A 129 -2.27 -11.30 4.19
C GLY A 129 -2.41 -12.67 3.53
N GLN A 130 -2.87 -12.71 2.28
CA GLN A 130 -3.08 -13.96 1.54
C GLN A 130 -2.41 -13.92 0.18
N LEU A 131 -1.56 -14.90 -0.09
CA LEU A 131 -1.07 -15.23 -1.43
C LEU A 131 -1.70 -16.56 -1.85
N THR A 132 -2.73 -16.49 -2.68
CA THR A 132 -3.53 -17.66 -3.12
C THR A 132 -3.28 -18.04 -4.58
N GLY A 133 -2.64 -17.17 -5.34
CA GLY A 133 -2.25 -17.35 -6.73
C GLY A 133 -1.39 -16.19 -7.22
N GLY A 134 -1.01 -16.20 -8.49
CA GLY A 134 -0.11 -15.21 -9.08
C GLY A 134 1.36 -15.41 -8.71
N THR A 135 2.18 -14.41 -9.00
CA THR A 135 3.61 -14.34 -8.69
C THR A 135 3.87 -13.12 -7.83
N LEU A 136 4.50 -13.30 -6.66
CA LEU A 136 4.94 -12.22 -5.79
C LEU A 136 6.48 -12.22 -5.75
N ILE A 137 7.10 -11.12 -6.16
CA ILE A 137 8.53 -10.90 -6.08
C ILE A 137 8.76 -9.73 -5.13
N VAL A 138 9.64 -9.94 -4.15
CA VAL A 138 10.04 -8.90 -3.21
C VAL A 138 11.56 -8.80 -3.23
N ASN A 139 12.07 -7.61 -3.54
CA ASN A 139 13.50 -7.32 -3.63
C ASN A 139 14.26 -8.34 -4.50
N GLY A 140 13.65 -8.70 -5.64
CA GLY A 140 14.19 -9.67 -6.60
C GLY A 140 14.11 -11.13 -6.17
N GLN A 141 13.41 -11.46 -5.07
CA GLN A 141 13.18 -12.85 -4.64
C GLN A 141 11.70 -13.19 -4.78
N GLU A 142 11.41 -14.26 -5.52
CA GLU A 142 10.04 -14.77 -5.61
C GLU A 142 9.62 -15.45 -4.30
N LEU A 143 8.46 -15.06 -3.77
CA LEU A 143 7.87 -15.59 -2.55
C LEU A 143 6.73 -16.55 -2.91
N THR A 144 6.65 -17.65 -2.16
CA THR A 144 5.60 -18.68 -2.34
C THR A 144 4.47 -18.58 -1.31
N GLN A 145 4.60 -17.64 -0.37
CA GLN A 145 3.60 -17.30 0.63
C GLN A 145 3.69 -15.80 0.92
N MET A 146 2.62 -15.23 1.46
CA MET A 146 2.64 -13.86 1.94
C MET A 146 3.70 -13.73 3.06
N PRO A 147 4.62 -12.74 3.00
CA PRO A 147 5.52 -12.47 4.10
C PRO A 147 4.71 -12.04 5.33
N ALA A 148 5.23 -12.35 6.52
CA ALA A 148 4.58 -11.87 7.74
C ALA A 148 4.67 -10.33 7.78
N SER A 149 3.52 -9.68 8.01
CA SER A 149 3.49 -8.24 8.29
C SER A 149 4.36 -7.94 9.52
N MET A 150 5.03 -6.78 9.49
CA MET A 150 5.74 -6.23 10.63
C MET A 150 4.80 -5.41 11.51
N THR A 151 3.62 -5.94 11.86
CA THR A 151 2.74 -5.30 12.85
C THR A 151 3.59 -4.94 14.07
N GLY A 152 3.62 -3.64 14.40
CA GLY A 152 4.52 -3.05 15.38
C GLY A 152 4.78 -3.97 16.58
N GLY A 153 6.06 -4.20 16.86
CA GLY A 153 6.50 -4.93 18.06
C GLY A 153 5.75 -4.44 19.31
N PRO A 154 5.60 -5.30 20.33
CA PRO A 154 4.58 -5.17 21.36
C PRO A 154 4.57 -3.75 21.93
N ALA A 155 3.39 -3.12 21.85
CA ALA A 155 3.07 -1.89 22.57
C ALA A 155 3.65 -2.01 23.98
N GLY A 156 4.61 -1.12 24.29
CA GLY A 156 5.39 -1.15 25.52
C GLY A 156 4.50 -1.31 26.74
N GLY A 157 4.39 -2.54 27.22
CA GLY A 157 3.77 -2.86 28.49
C GLY A 157 4.55 -2.13 29.58
N ALA A 158 3.82 -1.35 30.37
CA ALA A 158 4.36 -0.65 31.52
C ALA A 158 5.18 -1.59 32.41
N ALA A 159 6.48 -1.35 32.48
CA ALA A 159 7.35 -1.80 33.56
C ALA A 159 8.34 -0.66 33.86
N GLY A 160 8.24 -0.10 35.06
CA GLY A 160 8.80 1.19 35.40
C GLY A 160 10.33 1.28 35.38
N ARG A 161 10.81 2.49 35.09
CA ARG A 161 12.04 3.02 35.65
C ARG A 161 11.75 4.39 36.24
N ALA A 162 11.74 4.43 37.58
CA ALA A 162 11.96 5.66 38.31
C ALA A 162 13.34 6.22 37.96
N GLY A 163 13.42 7.55 37.77
CA GLY A 163 14.69 8.27 37.91
C GLY A 163 14.95 9.35 36.86
N GLY A 164 14.67 10.60 37.24
CA GLY A 164 15.57 11.73 36.97
C GLY A 164 15.40 12.49 35.66
N PHE A 165 14.66 13.61 35.72
CA PHE A 165 14.95 14.76 34.88
C PHE A 165 16.35 15.30 35.22
N ASP A 166 17.23 15.45 34.22
CA ASP A 166 18.40 16.33 34.29
C ASP A 166 18.31 17.36 33.13
N PRO A 167 17.92 18.61 33.41
CA PRO A 167 17.79 19.66 32.41
C PRO A 167 19.12 20.42 32.19
N SER A 168 20.22 19.72 31.89
CA SER A 168 21.51 20.38 31.67
C SER A 168 22.43 19.73 30.63
N VAL A 169 21.96 19.58 29.38
CA VAL A 169 22.86 19.55 28.22
C VAL A 169 22.25 20.37 27.09
N ARG A 170 23.01 21.36 26.62
CA ARG A 170 22.63 22.33 25.59
C ARG A 170 22.63 21.72 24.20
#